data_AF-A0A843IBP4-F1
#
_entry.id   AF-A0A843IBP4-F1
#
_cell.length_a   1.000
_cell.length_b   1.000
_cell.length_c   1.000
_cell.angle_alpha   90.00
_cell.angle_beta   90.00
_cell.angle_gamma   90.00
#
_symmetry.space_group_name_H-M   'P 1'
#
loop_
_entity.id
_entity.type
_entity.pdbx_description
1 polymer ?
#
loop_
_entity_poly.entity_id
_entity_poly.type
_entity_poly.pdbx_seq_one_letter_code
_entity_poly.pdbx_strand_id
1 'polypeptide(L)'
;TEKILQLLHNCSENDCVLVLISGGGSSLFCKPRVPLSDLQHTIDLLIRSGAIIQEINTIRKHLSYVKGGQLPTQTKATLFSLIISDVIHDSLSTIASGPTVADPTTFEDAEEILQRYQLWGKVPPSVRTVIREGRKGKIPETPKEDAAVFQKVFNYIVANNEIACQTAVNKAIELGYDAKLLTTALAGEAKTLGRYLVNRIYNSIAKDHAAFISGGEPTVTVQGPGIGGRNQELVLGCIQDIADSDMVIASMATDGIDGNSMMAGAIADGCSLNRAQKKHLTPDRFLQDNDASTFFSALGDFIKTGTTGTNVMDIQIILQ
;
A
#
# COMPACT_ATOMS: atom_id res chain seq x y z
N THR A 1 13.49 -7.45 17.00
CA THR A 1 14.52 -7.87 16.02
C THR A 1 15.58 -8.78 16.62
N GLU A 2 16.28 -8.42 17.69
CA GLU A 2 17.40 -9.23 18.22
C GLU A 2 17.04 -10.68 18.57
N LYS A 3 15.90 -10.90 19.23
CA LYS A 3 15.42 -12.25 19.55
C LYS A 3 15.21 -13.11 18.29
N ILE A 4 14.78 -12.50 17.19
CA ILE A 4 14.59 -13.20 15.91
C ILE A 4 15.94 -13.55 15.31
N LEU A 5 16.91 -12.63 15.33
CA LEU A 5 18.27 -12.90 14.85
C LEU A 5 18.95 -14.02 15.63
N GLN A 6 18.82 -14.02 16.95
CA GLN A 6 19.33 -15.10 17.81
C GLN A 6 18.72 -16.46 17.45
N LEU A 7 17.41 -16.50 17.17
CA LEU A 7 16.73 -17.72 16.72
C LEU A 7 17.30 -18.20 15.38
N LEU A 8 17.48 -17.28 14.43
CA LEU A 8 18.02 -17.59 13.10
C LEU A 8 19.47 -18.09 13.13
N HIS A 9 20.32 -17.51 13.99
CA HIS A 9 21.71 -17.93 14.16
C HIS A 9 21.83 -19.34 14.75
N ASN A 10 20.83 -19.80 15.51
CA ASN A 10 20.82 -21.13 16.09
C ASN A 10 20.30 -22.22 15.12
N CYS A 11 19.74 -21.84 13.97
CA CYS A 11 19.27 -22.80 12.98
C CYS A 11 20.42 -23.39 12.16
N SER A 12 20.31 -24.68 11.86
CA SER A 12 21.21 -25.46 11.02
C SER A 12 20.71 -25.55 9.57
N GLU A 13 21.49 -26.20 8.70
CA GLU A 13 21.15 -26.39 7.28
C GLU A 13 19.98 -27.36 7.05
N ASN A 14 19.66 -28.19 8.04
CA ASN A 14 18.56 -29.15 8.00
C ASN A 14 17.23 -28.54 8.50
N ASP A 15 17.28 -27.31 9.03
CA ASP A 15 16.11 -26.63 9.54
C ASP A 15 15.38 -25.85 8.44
N CYS A 16 14.10 -25.60 8.70
CA CYS A 16 13.24 -24.77 7.88
C CYS A 16 12.68 -23.64 8.73
N VAL A 17 12.78 -22.41 8.22
CA VAL A 17 12.29 -21.20 8.87
C VAL A 17 11.12 -20.65 8.06
N LEU A 18 9.96 -20.58 8.70
CA LEU A 18 8.79 -19.90 8.15
C LEU A 18 8.81 -18.42 8.55
N VAL A 19 8.89 -17.52 7.56
CA VAL A 19 8.91 -16.08 7.76
C VAL A 19 7.55 -15.50 7.37
N LEU A 20 6.78 -15.04 8.35
CA LEU A 20 5.46 -14.45 8.11
C LEU A 20 5.62 -12.93 8.00
N ILE A 21 5.30 -12.37 6.83
CA ILE A 21 5.49 -10.95 6.51
C ILE A 21 4.14 -10.31 6.19
N SER A 22 3.87 -9.16 6.80
CA SER A 22 2.69 -8.33 6.54
C SER A 22 3.05 -6.84 6.58
N GLY A 23 2.06 -5.98 6.33
CA GLY A 23 2.16 -4.54 6.47
C GLY A 23 2.77 -4.08 7.80
N GLY A 24 3.49 -2.95 7.77
CA GLY A 24 4.18 -2.38 8.95
C GLY A 24 5.54 -3.01 9.28
N GLY A 25 5.96 -4.07 8.60
CA GLY A 25 7.23 -4.76 8.85
C GLY A 25 8.48 -3.86 8.78
N SER A 26 8.45 -2.81 7.96
CA SER A 26 9.56 -1.84 7.85
C SER A 26 9.90 -1.17 9.20
N SER A 27 8.90 -0.91 10.03
CA SER A 27 9.07 -0.28 11.35
C SER A 27 9.26 -1.31 12.47
N LEU A 28 8.43 -2.36 12.49
CA LEU A 28 8.41 -3.39 13.54
C LEU A 28 9.65 -4.30 13.51
N PHE A 29 10.19 -4.57 12.31
CA PHE A 29 11.38 -5.39 12.11
C PHE A 29 12.55 -4.53 11.64
N CYS A 30 13.15 -3.83 12.61
CA CYS A 30 14.25 -2.90 12.36
C CYS A 30 15.49 -3.23 13.21
N LYS A 31 16.65 -3.32 12.57
CA LYS A 31 17.97 -3.36 13.20
C LYS A 31 18.91 -2.47 12.35
N PRO A 32 19.08 -1.19 12.70
CA PRO A 32 19.92 -0.28 11.95
C PRO A 32 21.42 -0.52 12.23
N ARG A 33 22.27 -0.17 11.26
CA ARG A 33 23.73 -0.08 11.36
C ARG A 33 24.20 1.19 12.09
N VAL A 34 23.27 2.11 12.33
CA VAL A 34 23.44 3.41 12.98
C VAL A 34 22.52 3.50 14.21
N PRO A 35 22.67 4.49 15.11
CA PRO A 35 21.68 4.77 16.14
C PRO A 35 20.27 4.93 15.53
N LEU A 36 19.25 4.44 16.22
CA LEU A 36 17.87 4.51 15.73
C LEU A 36 17.43 5.95 15.47
N SER A 37 17.81 6.88 16.34
CA SER A 37 17.57 8.33 16.19
C SER A 37 18.14 8.88 14.88
N ASP A 38 19.31 8.40 14.48
CA ASP A 38 19.99 8.87 13.27
C ASP A 38 19.28 8.36 12.03
N LEU A 39 18.85 7.09 12.02
CA LEU A 39 18.02 6.55 10.96
C LEU A 39 16.69 7.32 10.86
N GLN A 40 16.01 7.56 11.99
CA GLN A 40 14.76 8.33 12.00
C GLN A 40 14.95 9.73 11.42
N HIS A 41 16.01 10.43 11.83
CA HIS A 41 16.32 11.77 11.32
C HIS A 41 16.62 11.76 9.81
N THR A 42 17.41 10.79 9.32
CA THR A 42 17.69 10.66 7.89
C THR A 42 16.43 10.40 7.07
N ILE A 43 15.52 9.54 7.57
CA ILE A 43 14.26 9.25 6.87
C ILE A 43 13.33 10.46 6.87
N ASP A 44 13.24 11.22 7.98
CA ASP A 44 12.47 12.47 8.04
C ASP A 44 13.00 13.51 7.04
N LEU A 45 14.33 13.67 6.93
CA LEU A 45 14.94 14.54 5.93
C LEU A 45 14.57 14.16 4.49
N LEU A 46 14.59 12.86 4.16
CA LEU A 46 14.23 12.35 2.83
C LEU A 46 12.75 12.55 2.50
N ILE A 47 11.87 12.31 3.47
CA ILE A 47 10.42 12.55 3.30
C ILE A 47 10.18 14.03 3.03
N ARG A 48 10.79 14.92 3.81
CA ARG A 48 10.65 16.38 3.65
C ARG A 48 11.25 16.90 2.35
N SER A 49 12.23 16.21 1.78
CA SER A 49 12.83 16.59 0.49
C SER A 49 12.03 16.11 -0.72
N GLY A 50 10.94 15.37 -0.51
CA GLY A 50 10.13 14.78 -1.59
C GLY A 50 10.82 13.61 -2.28
N ALA A 51 11.68 12.87 -1.57
CA ALA A 51 12.25 11.64 -2.09
C ALA A 51 11.15 10.59 -2.34
N ILE A 52 11.24 9.88 -3.46
CA ILE A 52 10.25 8.82 -3.76
C ILE A 52 10.51 7.59 -2.88
N ILE A 53 9.47 6.78 -2.68
CA ILE A 53 9.54 5.63 -1.74
C ILE A 53 10.66 4.64 -2.10
N GLN A 54 10.95 4.45 -3.38
CA GLN A 54 12.02 3.58 -3.87
C GLN A 54 13.39 4.07 -3.36
N GLU A 55 13.67 5.37 -3.44
CA GLU A 55 14.93 5.96 -2.99
C GLU A 55 15.06 5.92 -1.46
N ILE A 56 13.97 6.21 -0.74
CA ILE A 56 13.93 6.08 0.72
C ILE A 56 14.25 4.64 1.13
N ASN A 57 13.69 3.66 0.40
CA ASN A 57 13.96 2.24 0.65
C ASN A 57 15.41 1.87 0.32
N THR A 58 16.00 2.41 -0.75
CA THR A 58 17.44 2.25 -1.03
C THR A 58 18.28 2.64 0.19
N ILE A 59 18.10 3.85 0.72
CA ILE A 59 18.84 4.30 1.92
C ILE A 59 18.56 3.38 3.12
N ARG A 60 17.29 3.04 3.35
CA ARG A 60 16.88 2.22 4.50
C ARG A 60 17.48 0.82 4.47
N LYS A 61 17.58 0.19 3.30
CA LYS A 61 18.19 -1.14 3.13
C LYS A 61 19.69 -1.12 3.45
N HIS A 62 20.42 -0.14 2.91
CA HIS A 62 21.87 0.02 3.10
C HIS A 62 22.27 0.41 4.53
N LEU A 63 21.34 0.97 5.31
CA LEU A 63 21.52 1.28 6.74
C LEU A 63 20.97 0.21 7.68
N SER A 64 20.53 -0.94 7.20
CA SER A 64 19.95 -2.01 8.02
C SER A 64 20.81 -3.27 8.02
N TYR A 65 20.63 -4.13 9.02
CA TYR A 65 21.14 -5.51 9.06
C TYR A 65 20.13 -6.56 8.60
N VAL A 66 18.87 -6.18 8.36
CA VAL A 66 17.78 -7.15 8.13
C VAL A 66 16.94 -6.86 6.89
N LYS A 67 17.10 -5.68 6.28
CA LYS A 67 16.36 -5.25 5.08
C LYS A 67 17.20 -5.47 3.83
N GLY A 68 16.56 -5.50 2.66
CA GLY A 68 17.26 -5.68 1.37
C GLY A 68 17.99 -7.00 1.28
N GLY A 69 17.29 -8.11 1.56
CA GLY A 69 17.81 -9.46 1.39
C GLY A 69 18.79 -9.92 2.47
N GLN A 70 18.99 -9.11 3.51
CA GLN A 70 19.94 -9.43 4.57
C GLN A 70 19.41 -10.42 5.61
N LEU A 71 18.10 -10.69 5.69
CA LEU A 71 17.59 -11.67 6.65
C LEU A 71 18.09 -13.11 6.35
N PRO A 72 18.06 -13.60 5.09
CA PRO A 72 18.67 -14.87 4.72
C PRO A 72 20.16 -15.00 5.08
N THR A 73 20.92 -13.90 5.15
CA THR A 73 22.35 -13.96 5.50
C THR A 73 22.59 -14.27 6.98
N GLN A 74 21.53 -14.26 7.79
CA GLN A 74 21.57 -14.50 9.24
C GLN A 74 21.33 -15.97 9.59
N THR A 75 21.17 -16.87 8.63
CA THR A 75 20.95 -18.29 8.89
C THR A 75 21.47 -19.17 7.76
N LYS A 76 21.62 -20.47 8.04
CA LYS A 76 21.95 -21.50 7.06
C LYS A 76 20.73 -22.34 6.63
N ALA A 77 19.62 -22.16 7.35
CA ALA A 77 18.36 -22.86 7.14
C ALA A 77 17.69 -22.44 5.83
N THR A 78 16.73 -23.25 5.38
CA THR A 78 15.86 -22.89 4.26
C THR A 78 14.77 -21.94 4.73
N LEU A 79 14.56 -20.82 4.03
CA LEU A 79 13.50 -19.85 4.33
C LEU A 79 12.31 -20.02 3.39
N PHE A 80 11.12 -20.07 3.99
CA PHE A 80 9.85 -19.92 3.28
C PHE A 80 9.16 -18.67 3.82
N SER A 81 9.00 -17.66 2.98
CA SER A 81 8.28 -16.44 3.35
C SER A 81 6.85 -16.51 2.85
N LEU A 82 5.89 -16.31 3.74
CA LEU A 82 4.48 -16.13 3.41
C LEU A 82 4.14 -14.65 3.63
N ILE A 83 3.68 -14.00 2.56
CA ILE A 83 3.64 -12.55 2.47
C ILE A 83 2.21 -12.09 2.21
N ILE A 84 1.73 -11.18 3.05
CA ILE A 84 0.54 -10.37 2.78
C ILE A 84 1.00 -9.04 2.20
N SER A 85 0.52 -8.71 1.00
CA SER A 85 0.90 -7.50 0.28
C SER A 85 -0.17 -6.41 0.45
N ASP A 86 0.28 -5.28 0.98
CA ASP A 86 -0.44 -4.00 1.07
C ASP A 86 0.16 -2.96 0.09
N VAL A 87 0.80 -3.42 -0.99
CA VAL A 87 1.53 -2.56 -1.94
C VAL A 87 1.04 -2.84 -3.36
N ILE A 88 0.77 -1.78 -4.13
CA ILE A 88 0.41 -1.90 -5.54
C ILE A 88 1.51 -2.67 -6.31
N HIS A 89 1.08 -3.61 -7.16
CA HIS A 89 1.94 -4.53 -7.93
C HIS A 89 2.78 -5.51 -7.09
N ASP A 90 2.51 -5.63 -5.79
CA ASP A 90 3.10 -6.63 -4.91
C ASP A 90 4.64 -6.71 -4.95
N SER A 91 5.30 -5.56 -5.08
CA SER A 91 6.76 -5.51 -5.11
C SER A 91 7.35 -6.03 -3.80
N LEU A 92 7.87 -7.27 -3.83
CA LEU A 92 8.48 -7.93 -2.68
C LEU A 92 9.65 -7.12 -2.09
N SER A 93 10.37 -6.37 -2.93
CA SER A 93 11.47 -5.51 -2.49
C SER A 93 11.01 -4.29 -1.68
N THR A 94 9.74 -3.90 -1.83
CA THR A 94 9.10 -2.79 -1.12
C THR A 94 8.43 -3.27 0.17
N ILE A 95 7.73 -4.42 0.12
CA ILE A 95 7.02 -4.98 1.28
C ILE A 95 8.02 -5.25 2.42
N ALA A 96 7.79 -4.62 3.58
CA ALA A 96 8.71 -4.65 4.73
C ALA A 96 10.18 -4.27 4.41
N SER A 97 10.41 -3.54 3.30
CA SER A 97 11.74 -3.25 2.73
C SER A 97 12.52 -4.50 2.29
N GLY A 98 11.81 -5.55 1.86
CA GLY A 98 12.35 -6.75 1.23
C GLY A 98 13.39 -7.49 2.07
N PRO A 99 13.09 -7.94 3.30
CA PRO A 99 14.08 -8.60 4.16
C PRO A 99 14.62 -9.92 3.56
N THR A 100 13.84 -10.59 2.73
CA THR A 100 14.10 -11.92 2.15
C THR A 100 14.28 -11.91 0.63
N VAL A 101 14.50 -10.72 0.05
CA VAL A 101 14.54 -10.52 -1.40
C VAL A 101 15.80 -9.75 -1.76
N ALA A 102 16.41 -10.10 -2.89
CA ALA A 102 17.58 -9.37 -3.41
C ALA A 102 17.30 -7.88 -3.53
N ASP A 103 18.35 -7.09 -3.33
CA ASP A 103 18.30 -5.64 -3.50
C ASP A 103 19.27 -5.24 -4.61
N PRO A 104 18.77 -4.80 -5.78
CA PRO A 104 19.64 -4.45 -6.91
C PRO A 104 20.42 -3.14 -6.66
N THR A 105 19.96 -2.32 -5.71
CA THR A 105 20.56 -1.02 -5.41
C THR A 105 21.84 -1.16 -4.59
N THR A 106 22.67 -0.13 -4.60
CA THR A 106 24.03 -0.15 -4.04
C THR A 106 24.28 1.00 -3.07
N PHE A 107 25.38 0.92 -2.33
CA PHE A 107 25.90 2.05 -1.57
C PHE A 107 26.21 3.27 -2.44
N GLU A 108 26.51 3.09 -3.73
CA GLU A 108 26.63 4.19 -4.70
C GLU A 108 25.32 4.91 -4.87
N ASP A 109 24.25 4.17 -5.20
CA ASP A 109 22.91 4.73 -5.34
C ASP A 109 22.49 5.46 -4.06
N ALA A 110 22.81 4.89 -2.89
CA ALA A 110 22.51 5.51 -1.61
C ALA A 110 23.25 6.85 -1.40
N GLU A 111 24.52 6.94 -1.78
CA GLU A 111 25.27 8.20 -1.73
C GLU A 111 24.72 9.21 -2.74
N GLU A 112 24.47 8.79 -3.99
CA GLU A 112 23.94 9.62 -5.06
C GLU A 112 22.57 10.21 -4.71
N ILE A 113 21.66 9.43 -4.12
CA ILE A 113 20.35 9.91 -3.65
C ILE A 113 20.56 11.03 -2.63
N LEU A 114 21.40 10.82 -1.62
CA LEU A 114 21.65 11.83 -0.58
C LEU A 114 22.31 13.09 -1.16
N GLN A 115 23.14 12.97 -2.19
CA GLN A 115 23.74 14.11 -2.88
C GLN A 115 22.72 14.85 -3.75
N ARG A 116 21.89 14.13 -4.53
CA ARG A 116 20.83 14.67 -5.38
C ARG A 116 19.85 15.53 -4.60
N TYR A 117 19.46 15.09 -3.41
CA TYR A 117 18.59 15.86 -2.50
C TYR A 117 19.35 16.89 -1.63
N GLN A 118 20.66 17.08 -1.83
CA GLN A 118 21.51 17.97 -1.03
C GLN A 118 21.44 17.68 0.49
N LEU A 119 21.30 16.40 0.83
CA LEU A 119 21.18 15.89 2.20
C LEU A 119 22.49 15.32 2.74
N TRP A 120 23.48 15.03 1.89
CA TRP A 120 24.74 14.41 2.32
C TRP A 120 25.41 15.13 3.51
N GLY A 121 25.49 16.46 3.47
CA GLY A 121 26.02 17.27 4.57
C GLY A 121 25.09 17.38 5.79
N LYS A 122 23.80 17.09 5.63
CA LYS A 122 22.74 17.27 6.64
C LYS A 122 22.45 16.00 7.43
N VAL A 123 22.65 14.83 6.84
CA VAL A 123 22.47 13.55 7.55
C VAL A 123 23.50 13.39 8.69
N PRO A 124 23.20 12.56 9.70
CA PRO A 124 24.13 12.32 10.81
C PRO A 124 25.48 11.75 10.34
N PRO A 125 26.59 12.02 11.07
CA PRO A 125 27.91 11.48 10.73
C PRO A 125 27.95 9.94 10.66
N SER A 126 27.19 9.25 11.51
CA SER A 126 27.10 7.79 11.54
C SER A 126 26.62 7.22 10.20
N VAL A 127 25.62 7.85 9.57
CA VAL A 127 25.06 7.48 8.27
C VAL A 127 26.08 7.66 7.16
N ARG A 128 26.74 8.83 7.10
CA ARG A 128 27.82 9.08 6.13
C ARG A 128 28.95 8.06 6.26
N THR A 129 29.32 7.72 7.49
CA THR A 129 30.38 6.73 7.75
C THR A 129 29.98 5.36 7.21
N VAL A 130 28.77 4.87 7.52
CA VAL A 130 28.29 3.57 7.00
C VAL A 130 28.30 3.54 5.47
N ILE A 131 27.78 4.58 4.81
CA ILE A 131 27.73 4.63 3.34
C ILE A 131 29.14 4.69 2.74
N ARG A 132 30.03 5.54 3.27
CA ARG A 132 31.43 5.64 2.80
C ARG A 132 32.22 4.35 2.99
N GLU A 133 32.03 3.67 4.11
CA GLU A 133 32.73 2.40 4.37
C GLU A 133 32.13 1.26 3.53
N GLY A 134 30.84 1.33 3.20
CA GLY A 134 30.20 0.49 2.18
C GLY A 134 30.79 0.69 0.78
N ARG A 135 30.94 1.95 0.33
CA ARG A 135 31.59 2.31 -0.95
C ARG A 135 33.03 1.81 -1.07
N LYS A 136 33.75 1.76 0.06
CA LYS A 136 35.12 1.21 0.13
C LYS A 136 35.16 -0.32 0.23
N GLY A 137 34.01 -0.99 0.23
CA GLY A 137 33.90 -2.45 0.38
C GLY A 137 34.21 -2.99 1.77
N LYS A 138 34.27 -2.13 2.81
CA LYS A 138 34.52 -2.58 4.19
C LYS A 138 33.25 -3.08 4.87
N ILE A 139 32.10 -2.55 4.47
CA ILE A 139 30.79 -3.08 4.83
C ILE A 139 30.26 -3.81 3.60
N PRO A 140 29.89 -5.10 3.70
CA PRO A 140 29.32 -5.83 2.58
C PRO A 140 28.05 -5.15 2.04
N GLU A 141 27.88 -5.26 0.73
CA GLU A 141 26.70 -4.77 0.05
C GLU A 141 25.45 -5.58 0.44
N THR A 142 24.25 -5.02 0.23
CA THR A 142 23.01 -5.80 0.26
C THR A 142 23.08 -6.96 -0.75
N PRO A 143 22.65 -8.18 -0.40
CA PRO A 143 22.72 -9.33 -1.29
C PRO A 143 22.05 -9.09 -2.65
N LYS A 144 22.77 -9.40 -3.72
CA LYS A 144 22.33 -9.31 -5.12
C LYS A 144 21.68 -10.61 -5.57
N GLU A 145 20.99 -10.59 -6.70
CA GLU A 145 20.18 -11.72 -7.19
C GLU A 145 20.97 -13.02 -7.33
N ASP A 146 22.26 -12.94 -7.64
CA ASP A 146 23.19 -14.07 -7.77
C ASP A 146 23.77 -14.58 -6.45
N ALA A 147 23.45 -13.94 -5.32
CA ALA A 147 23.96 -14.35 -4.02
C ALA A 147 23.46 -15.76 -3.63
N ALA A 148 24.39 -16.63 -3.23
CA ALA A 148 24.11 -18.03 -2.90
C ALA A 148 23.02 -18.22 -1.83
N VAL A 149 22.82 -17.24 -0.95
CA VAL A 149 21.77 -17.28 0.08
C VAL A 149 20.38 -17.44 -0.52
N PHE A 150 20.12 -16.92 -1.73
CA PHE A 150 18.80 -16.99 -2.36
C PHE A 150 18.45 -18.36 -2.94
N GLN A 151 19.41 -19.30 -3.04
CA GLN A 151 19.13 -20.67 -3.45
C GLN A 151 18.25 -21.44 -2.45
N LYS A 152 18.19 -20.97 -1.20
CA LYS A 152 17.40 -21.55 -0.11
C LYS A 152 16.27 -20.63 0.37
N VAL A 153 15.87 -19.65 -0.43
CA VAL A 153 14.85 -18.66 -0.04
C VAL A 153 13.70 -18.71 -1.03
N PHE A 154 12.51 -18.99 -0.52
CA PHE A 154 11.27 -19.05 -1.30
C PHE A 154 10.30 -18.02 -0.77
N ASN A 155 9.77 -17.16 -1.62
CA ASN A 155 8.83 -16.11 -1.24
C ASN A 155 7.48 -16.34 -1.93
N TYR A 156 6.40 -16.37 -1.15
CA TYR A 156 5.03 -16.58 -1.63
C TYR A 156 4.12 -15.46 -1.15
N ILE A 157 3.46 -14.79 -2.08
CA ILE A 157 2.34 -13.90 -1.77
C ILE A 157 1.13 -14.79 -1.51
N VAL A 158 0.60 -14.75 -0.29
CA VAL A 158 -0.55 -15.55 0.13
C VAL A 158 -1.84 -14.73 0.25
N ALA A 159 -1.72 -13.41 0.30
CA ALA A 159 -2.84 -12.48 0.22
C ALA A 159 -2.37 -11.17 -0.42
N ASN A 160 -3.15 -10.67 -1.37
CA ASN A 160 -2.95 -9.39 -2.05
C ASN A 160 -4.30 -8.87 -2.59
N ASN A 161 -4.27 -7.69 -3.19
CA ASN A 161 -5.46 -7.05 -3.75
C ASN A 161 -6.03 -7.84 -4.94
N GLU A 162 -5.17 -8.48 -5.74
CA GLU A 162 -5.60 -9.30 -6.87
C GLU A 162 -6.46 -10.48 -6.43
N ILE A 163 -6.04 -11.23 -5.40
CA ILE A 163 -6.83 -12.32 -4.80
C ILE A 163 -8.17 -11.79 -4.31
N ALA A 164 -8.19 -10.63 -3.63
CA ALA A 164 -9.42 -10.04 -3.11
C ALA A 164 -10.38 -9.60 -4.22
N CYS A 165 -9.87 -8.93 -5.26
CA CYS A 165 -10.64 -8.51 -6.42
C CYS A 165 -11.17 -9.71 -7.22
N GLN A 166 -10.33 -10.73 -7.46
CA GLN A 166 -10.76 -11.93 -8.17
C GLN A 166 -11.84 -12.70 -7.39
N THR A 167 -11.76 -12.69 -6.05
CA THR A 167 -12.81 -13.26 -5.20
C THR A 167 -14.12 -12.48 -5.34
N ALA A 168 -14.08 -11.15 -5.40
CA ALA A 168 -15.26 -10.33 -5.65
C ALA A 168 -15.86 -10.58 -7.05
N VAL A 169 -15.03 -10.73 -8.09
CA VAL A 169 -15.46 -11.09 -9.45
C VAL A 169 -16.18 -12.44 -9.43
N ASN A 170 -15.56 -13.47 -8.85
CA ASN A 170 -16.15 -14.81 -8.77
C ASN A 170 -17.49 -14.75 -8.02
N LYS A 171 -17.56 -13.96 -6.94
CA LYS A 171 -18.79 -13.81 -6.18
C LYS A 171 -19.91 -13.14 -6.99
N ALA A 172 -19.58 -12.13 -7.79
CA ALA A 172 -20.55 -11.48 -8.66
C ALA A 172 -21.08 -12.45 -9.74
N ILE A 173 -20.22 -13.29 -10.32
CA ILE A 173 -20.63 -14.34 -11.27
C ILE A 173 -21.59 -15.34 -10.61
N GLU A 174 -21.28 -15.79 -9.39
CA GLU A 174 -22.19 -16.67 -8.62
C GLU A 174 -23.56 -16.04 -8.37
N LEU A 175 -23.62 -14.72 -8.24
CA LEU A 175 -24.85 -13.95 -8.04
C LEU A 175 -25.59 -13.64 -9.37
N GLY A 176 -25.04 -14.04 -10.52
CA GLY A 176 -25.66 -13.91 -11.83
C GLY A 176 -25.15 -12.76 -12.70
N TYR A 177 -24.23 -11.94 -12.21
CA TYR A 177 -23.71 -10.79 -12.96
C TYR A 177 -22.68 -11.19 -14.03
N ASP A 178 -22.67 -10.45 -15.14
CA ASP A 178 -21.54 -10.44 -16.07
C ASP A 178 -20.38 -9.63 -15.44
N ALA A 179 -19.47 -10.33 -14.74
CA ALA A 179 -18.45 -9.69 -13.91
C ALA A 179 -17.09 -9.54 -14.61
N LYS A 180 -16.46 -8.38 -14.43
CA LYS A 180 -15.16 -8.06 -15.02
C LYS A 180 -14.23 -7.35 -14.04
N LEU A 181 -12.99 -7.83 -13.96
CA LEU A 181 -11.90 -7.12 -13.32
C LEU A 181 -11.37 -6.03 -14.26
N LEU A 182 -11.42 -4.77 -13.82
CA LEU A 182 -10.93 -3.61 -14.57
C LEU A 182 -9.43 -3.38 -14.37
N THR A 183 -8.95 -3.48 -13.13
CA THR A 183 -7.54 -3.29 -12.72
C THR A 183 -7.37 -3.64 -11.24
N THR A 184 -6.15 -4.03 -10.84
CA THR A 184 -5.71 -4.18 -9.43
C THR A 184 -4.65 -3.15 -9.05
N ALA A 185 -4.46 -2.14 -9.92
CA ALA A 185 -3.49 -1.08 -9.77
C ALA A 185 -4.13 0.31 -9.92
N LEU A 186 -5.36 0.47 -9.42
CA LEU A 186 -6.00 1.78 -9.37
C LEU A 186 -5.19 2.70 -8.45
N ALA A 187 -4.73 3.81 -8.99
CA ALA A 187 -3.96 4.82 -8.27
C ALA A 187 -4.28 6.21 -8.82
N GLY A 188 -4.13 7.22 -7.96
CA GLY A 188 -4.43 8.62 -8.29
C GLY A 188 -5.39 9.26 -7.30
N GLU A 189 -5.82 10.48 -7.61
CA GLU A 189 -6.66 11.28 -6.72
C GLU A 189 -8.09 10.71 -6.62
N ALA A 190 -8.50 10.33 -5.41
CA ALA A 190 -9.78 9.66 -5.13
C ALA A 190 -10.99 10.36 -5.74
N LYS A 191 -11.13 11.68 -5.51
CA LYS A 191 -12.27 12.48 -5.97
C LYS A 191 -12.46 12.51 -7.50
N THR A 192 -11.44 12.17 -8.29
CA THR A 192 -11.54 12.11 -9.76
C THR A 192 -11.67 10.68 -10.27
N LEU A 193 -11.15 9.70 -9.53
CA LEU A 193 -11.16 8.29 -9.93
C LEU A 193 -12.56 7.70 -10.01
N GLY A 194 -13.48 8.08 -9.10
CA GLY A 194 -14.87 7.60 -9.15
C GLY A 194 -15.52 7.97 -10.48
N ARG A 195 -15.42 9.25 -10.86
CA ARG A 195 -15.94 9.76 -12.13
C ARG A 195 -15.30 9.06 -13.33
N TYR A 196 -13.98 8.83 -13.28
CA TYR A 196 -13.27 8.10 -14.32
C TYR A 196 -13.81 6.68 -14.51
N LEU A 197 -14.02 5.94 -13.42
CA LEU A 197 -14.54 4.56 -13.47
C LEU A 197 -15.96 4.52 -14.03
N VAL A 198 -16.86 5.36 -13.51
CA VAL A 198 -18.25 5.47 -13.95
C VAL A 198 -18.34 5.81 -15.44
N ASN A 199 -17.61 6.84 -15.89
CA ASN A 199 -17.60 7.22 -17.30
C ASN A 199 -17.00 6.13 -18.21
N ARG A 200 -16.00 5.39 -17.73
CA ARG A 200 -15.44 4.26 -18.48
C ARG A 200 -16.48 3.14 -18.67
N ILE A 201 -17.34 2.92 -17.68
CA ILE A 201 -18.40 1.89 -17.73
C ILE A 201 -19.56 2.33 -18.62
N TYR A 202 -20.04 3.58 -18.50
CA TYR A 202 -21.08 4.11 -19.38
C TYR A 202 -20.73 4.01 -20.88
N ASN A 203 -19.45 4.22 -21.21
CA ASN A 203 -18.97 4.14 -22.59
C ASN A 203 -18.65 2.71 -23.05
N SER A 204 -18.83 1.70 -22.20
CA SER A 204 -18.61 0.31 -22.55
C SER A 204 -19.87 -0.33 -23.12
N ILE A 205 -19.73 -1.33 -24.00
CA ILE A 205 -20.85 -2.12 -24.55
C ILE A 205 -21.33 -3.15 -23.51
N ALA A 206 -21.30 -2.80 -22.23
CA ALA A 206 -21.72 -3.68 -21.17
C ALA A 206 -23.22 -3.93 -21.24
N LYS A 207 -23.60 -5.16 -20.96
CA LYS A 207 -24.99 -5.59 -20.92
C LYS A 207 -25.62 -5.12 -19.60
N ASP A 208 -26.95 -5.04 -19.58
CA ASP A 208 -27.71 -4.99 -18.34
C ASP A 208 -27.27 -6.16 -17.44
N HIS A 209 -27.17 -5.93 -16.13
CA HIS A 209 -26.75 -6.93 -15.13
C HIS A 209 -25.24 -7.26 -15.15
N ALA A 210 -24.39 -6.22 -15.15
CA ALA A 210 -22.93 -6.32 -15.14
C ALA A 210 -22.32 -5.87 -13.81
N ALA A 211 -21.16 -6.44 -13.47
CA ALA A 211 -20.38 -6.08 -12.28
C ALA A 211 -18.93 -5.74 -12.65
N PHE A 212 -18.48 -4.57 -12.28
CA PHE A 212 -17.11 -4.11 -12.52
C PHE A 212 -16.36 -4.00 -11.21
N ILE A 213 -15.24 -4.72 -11.12
CA ILE A 213 -14.40 -4.74 -9.94
C ILE A 213 -13.10 -4.02 -10.27
N SER A 214 -12.64 -3.14 -9.41
CA SER A 214 -11.25 -2.67 -9.42
C SER A 214 -10.66 -2.70 -8.02
N GLY A 215 -9.35 -2.66 -7.93
CA GLY A 215 -8.66 -2.43 -6.67
C GLY A 215 -7.34 -1.71 -6.87
N GLY A 216 -6.75 -1.30 -5.76
CA GLY A 216 -5.55 -0.46 -5.71
C GLY A 216 -5.57 0.43 -4.47
N GLU A 217 -4.80 1.51 -4.49
CA GLU A 217 -4.64 2.42 -3.35
C GLU A 217 -4.73 3.89 -3.84
N PRO A 218 -5.95 4.42 -4.05
CA PRO A 218 -6.15 5.85 -4.30
C PRO A 218 -5.57 6.75 -3.20
N THR A 219 -5.37 8.02 -3.51
CA THR A 219 -4.85 9.01 -2.56
C THR A 219 -5.79 10.20 -2.46
N VAL A 220 -5.75 10.88 -1.31
CA VAL A 220 -6.45 12.15 -1.09
C VAL A 220 -5.43 13.24 -0.85
N THR A 221 -5.49 14.30 -1.64
CA THR A 221 -4.78 15.54 -1.34
C THR A 221 -5.58 16.33 -0.31
N VAL A 222 -5.21 16.21 0.97
CA VAL A 222 -5.93 16.86 2.09
C VAL A 222 -5.68 18.37 2.07
N GLN A 223 -6.77 19.13 1.94
CA GLN A 223 -6.82 20.60 1.93
C GLN A 223 -7.76 21.16 3.00
N GLY A 224 -8.78 20.39 3.38
CA GLY A 224 -9.77 20.76 4.39
C GLY A 224 -9.59 20.03 5.73
N PRO A 225 -10.31 20.47 6.78
CA PRO A 225 -10.26 19.89 8.12
C PRO A 225 -11.23 18.72 8.32
N GLY A 226 -11.88 18.26 7.26
CA GLY A 226 -12.97 17.29 7.31
C GLY A 226 -12.58 15.88 7.77
N ILE A 227 -13.61 15.05 7.94
CA ILE A 227 -13.47 13.63 8.24
C ILE A 227 -13.85 12.83 7.00
N GLY A 228 -12.97 11.93 6.58
CA GLY A 228 -13.18 11.12 5.40
C GLY A 228 -11.98 10.25 5.07
N GLY A 229 -12.02 9.70 3.87
CA GLY A 229 -10.96 8.89 3.31
C GLY A 229 -11.14 8.73 1.82
N ARG A 230 -10.17 8.08 1.20
CA ARG A 230 -10.06 7.91 -0.25
C ARG A 230 -11.23 7.12 -0.82
N ASN A 231 -11.75 6.12 -0.11
CA ASN A 231 -12.88 5.33 -0.60
C ASN A 231 -14.18 6.14 -0.57
N GLN A 232 -14.41 6.89 0.51
CA GLN A 232 -15.55 7.80 0.61
C GLN A 232 -15.46 8.92 -0.43
N GLU A 233 -14.30 9.55 -0.62
CA GLU A 233 -14.14 10.58 -1.65
C GLU A 233 -14.29 10.05 -3.08
N LEU A 234 -13.87 8.80 -3.35
CA LEU A 234 -14.09 8.16 -4.65
C LEU A 234 -15.58 8.06 -4.97
N VAL A 235 -16.38 7.55 -4.02
CA VAL A 235 -17.83 7.41 -4.18
C VAL A 235 -18.51 8.79 -4.27
N LEU A 236 -18.10 9.75 -3.44
CA LEU A 236 -18.66 11.10 -3.47
C LEU A 236 -18.34 11.82 -4.79
N GLY A 237 -17.15 11.59 -5.34
CA GLY A 237 -16.66 12.18 -6.59
C GLY A 237 -17.49 11.85 -7.83
N CYS A 238 -18.25 10.75 -7.80
CA CYS A 238 -19.10 10.32 -8.92
C CYS A 238 -20.61 10.38 -8.64
N ILE A 239 -21.05 10.87 -7.48
CA ILE A 239 -22.48 10.88 -7.13
C ILE A 239 -23.34 11.66 -8.14
N GLN A 240 -22.76 12.71 -8.76
CA GLN A 240 -23.42 13.48 -9.81
C GLN A 240 -23.47 12.70 -11.13
N ASP A 241 -22.42 11.94 -11.43
CA ASP A 241 -22.28 11.18 -12.68
C ASP A 241 -23.21 9.95 -12.73
N ILE A 242 -23.61 9.40 -11.57
CA ILE A 242 -24.55 8.27 -11.48
C ILE A 242 -26.01 8.69 -11.23
N ALA A 243 -26.29 9.99 -11.11
CA ALA A 243 -27.62 10.46 -10.76
C ALA A 243 -28.69 9.99 -11.77
N ASP A 244 -29.82 9.54 -11.25
CA ASP A 244 -30.96 9.03 -12.02
C ASP A 244 -30.64 7.82 -12.93
N SER A 245 -29.55 7.10 -12.68
CA SER A 245 -29.23 5.82 -13.33
C SER A 245 -29.44 4.62 -12.42
N ASP A 246 -29.42 3.42 -13.00
CA ASP A 246 -29.52 2.15 -12.27
C ASP A 246 -28.16 1.69 -11.68
N MET A 247 -27.11 2.52 -11.79
CA MET A 247 -25.80 2.18 -11.28
C MET A 247 -25.72 2.25 -9.76
N VAL A 248 -24.99 1.30 -9.18
CA VAL A 248 -24.59 1.31 -7.77
C VAL A 248 -23.07 1.20 -7.68
N ILE A 249 -22.45 2.07 -6.90
CA ILE A 249 -21.01 2.04 -6.65
C ILE A 249 -20.72 1.89 -5.17
N ALA A 250 -19.81 0.99 -4.82
CA ALA A 250 -19.23 0.85 -3.50
C ALA A 250 -17.71 0.93 -3.59
N SER A 251 -17.07 1.62 -2.65
CA SER A 251 -15.61 1.60 -2.47
C SER A 251 -15.32 1.36 -1.01
N MET A 252 -14.37 0.46 -0.72
CA MET A 252 -14.02 0.14 0.66
C MET A 252 -12.55 -0.27 0.83
N ALA A 253 -11.99 0.15 1.96
CA ALA A 253 -10.71 -0.30 2.48
C ALA A 253 -10.84 -1.70 3.08
N THR A 254 -9.95 -2.61 2.69
CA THR A 254 -10.01 -4.00 3.15
C THR A 254 -9.62 -4.18 4.61
N ASP A 255 -8.95 -3.20 5.23
CA ASP A 255 -8.67 -3.14 6.67
C ASP A 255 -9.85 -2.68 7.52
N GLY A 256 -10.88 -2.14 6.86
CA GLY A 256 -12.10 -1.64 7.46
C GLY A 256 -12.04 -0.20 7.95
N ILE A 257 -10.97 0.53 7.65
CA ILE A 257 -10.79 1.94 8.05
C ILE A 257 -10.33 2.78 6.84
N ASP A 258 -11.14 3.76 6.48
CA ASP A 258 -10.89 4.69 5.38
C ASP A 258 -10.52 6.07 5.94
N GLY A 259 -9.24 6.43 5.78
CA GLY A 259 -8.68 7.71 6.19
C GLY A 259 -8.74 7.95 7.70
N ASN A 260 -9.20 9.14 8.10
CA ASN A 260 -9.38 9.51 9.52
C ASN A 260 -10.79 9.20 10.04
N SER A 261 -11.59 8.45 9.27
CA SER A 261 -12.94 8.03 9.66
C SER A 261 -12.93 6.68 10.41
N MET A 262 -14.09 6.28 10.94
CA MET A 262 -14.31 4.94 11.54
C MET A 262 -15.03 3.98 10.57
N MET A 263 -15.14 4.37 9.31
CA MET A 263 -15.87 3.65 8.26
C MET A 263 -14.86 3.01 7.31
N ALA A 264 -15.23 1.89 6.70
CA ALA A 264 -14.41 1.24 5.67
C ALA A 264 -14.54 1.95 4.32
N GLY A 265 -15.59 2.72 4.10
CA GLY A 265 -15.87 3.35 2.81
C GLY A 265 -17.32 3.82 2.70
N ALA A 266 -17.83 3.86 1.47
CA ALA A 266 -19.19 4.30 1.18
C ALA A 266 -19.82 3.53 0.02
N ILE A 267 -21.14 3.65 -0.10
CA ILE A 267 -21.94 3.15 -1.22
C ILE A 267 -22.85 4.26 -1.72
N ALA A 268 -23.08 4.36 -3.03
CA ALA A 268 -24.04 5.30 -3.60
C ALA A 268 -24.77 4.66 -4.78
N ASP A 269 -26.01 5.09 -4.98
CA ASP A 269 -26.84 4.73 -6.13
C ASP A 269 -27.33 6.00 -6.85
N GLY A 270 -28.06 5.83 -7.95
CA GLY A 270 -28.61 6.96 -8.71
C GLY A 270 -29.61 7.83 -7.93
N CYS A 271 -30.09 7.38 -6.76
CA CYS A 271 -30.97 8.14 -5.87
C CYS A 271 -30.20 8.95 -4.81
N SER A 272 -28.92 8.65 -4.55
CA SER A 272 -28.12 9.29 -3.50
C SER A 272 -28.03 10.81 -3.67
N LEU A 273 -27.90 11.34 -4.90
CA LEU A 273 -27.87 12.79 -5.13
C LEU A 273 -29.17 13.47 -4.71
N ASN A 274 -30.32 12.90 -5.07
CA ASN A 274 -31.64 13.43 -4.71
C ASN A 274 -31.83 13.42 -3.19
N ARG A 275 -31.42 12.34 -2.51
CA ARG A 275 -31.44 12.26 -1.03
C ARG A 275 -30.55 13.33 -0.39
N ALA A 276 -29.37 13.59 -0.96
CA ALA A 276 -28.46 14.64 -0.49
C ALA A 276 -29.06 16.03 -0.62
N GLN A 277 -29.65 16.34 -1.78
CA GLN A 277 -30.31 17.63 -2.04
C GLN A 277 -31.47 17.90 -1.08
N LYS A 278 -32.30 16.89 -0.79
CA LYS A 278 -33.38 16.99 0.21
C LYS A 278 -32.89 17.30 1.63
N LYS A 279 -31.63 16.98 1.93
CA LYS A 279 -30.96 17.27 3.20
C LYS A 279 -30.07 18.52 3.12
N HIS A 280 -30.12 19.27 2.01
CA HIS A 280 -29.30 20.45 1.75
C HIS A 280 -27.78 20.15 1.80
N LEU A 281 -27.38 18.95 1.38
CA LEU A 281 -25.98 18.54 1.29
C LEU A 281 -25.48 18.76 -0.14
N THR A 282 -24.42 19.56 -0.31
CA THR A 282 -23.80 19.84 -1.60
C THR A 282 -22.52 19.01 -1.77
N PRO A 283 -22.48 17.98 -2.64
CA PRO A 283 -21.33 17.09 -2.77
C PRO A 283 -19.98 17.80 -2.96
N ASP A 284 -19.93 18.81 -3.84
CA ASP A 284 -18.69 19.54 -4.15
C ASP A 284 -18.09 20.24 -2.93
N ARG A 285 -18.93 20.73 -2.02
CA ARG A 285 -18.47 21.35 -0.76
C ARG A 285 -17.79 20.31 0.13
N PHE A 286 -18.41 19.14 0.31
CA PHE A 286 -17.84 18.08 1.15
C PHE A 286 -16.55 17.50 0.56
N LEU A 287 -16.43 17.44 -0.79
CA LEU A 287 -15.16 17.10 -1.44
C LEU A 287 -14.09 18.16 -1.23
N GLN A 288 -14.44 19.45 -1.30
CA GLN A 288 -13.50 20.54 -1.07
C GLN A 288 -12.98 20.57 0.36
N ASP A 289 -13.85 20.26 1.33
CA ASP A 289 -13.53 20.26 2.76
C ASP A 289 -12.91 18.92 3.24
N ASN A 290 -12.73 17.94 2.35
CA ASN A 290 -12.34 16.55 2.67
C ASN A 290 -13.22 15.90 3.76
N ASP A 291 -14.53 16.16 3.72
CA ASP A 291 -15.50 15.79 4.76
C ASP A 291 -16.52 14.74 4.29
N ALA A 292 -16.10 13.82 3.42
CA ALA A 292 -16.98 12.82 2.82
C ALA A 292 -17.68 11.91 3.85
N SER A 293 -17.09 11.68 5.03
CA SER A 293 -17.70 10.84 6.07
C SER A 293 -18.95 11.49 6.67
N THR A 294 -18.93 12.80 6.88
CA THR A 294 -20.11 13.54 7.35
C THR A 294 -21.24 13.47 6.32
N PHE A 295 -20.91 13.58 5.03
CA PHE A 295 -21.87 13.44 3.93
C PHE A 295 -22.58 12.08 3.94
N PHE A 296 -21.82 10.98 3.92
CA PHE A 296 -22.42 9.62 3.89
C PHE A 296 -23.08 9.24 5.21
N SER A 297 -22.58 9.74 6.35
CA SER A 297 -23.24 9.57 7.64
C SER A 297 -24.63 10.20 7.67
N ALA A 298 -24.80 11.38 7.06
CA ALA A 298 -26.08 12.06 6.98
C ALA A 298 -27.08 11.34 6.06
N LEU A 299 -26.59 10.58 5.07
CA LEU A 299 -27.40 9.74 4.17
C LEU A 299 -27.68 8.33 4.72
N GLY A 300 -26.83 7.82 5.60
CA GLY A 300 -26.83 6.41 6.02
C GLY A 300 -26.13 5.47 5.02
N ASP A 301 -25.31 6.04 4.13
CA ASP A 301 -24.73 5.39 2.94
C ASP A 301 -23.23 5.02 3.16
N PHE A 302 -22.82 4.84 4.42
CA PHE A 302 -21.45 4.45 4.76
C PHE A 302 -21.32 2.93 4.87
N ILE A 303 -20.12 2.42 4.62
CA ILE A 303 -19.78 1.01 4.83
C ILE A 303 -19.02 0.90 6.14
N LYS A 304 -19.57 0.14 7.10
CA LYS A 304 -18.93 -0.12 8.40
C LYS A 304 -18.72 -1.61 8.59
N THR A 305 -17.46 -2.03 8.51
CA THR A 305 -17.04 -3.41 8.80
C THR A 305 -16.44 -3.56 10.20
N GLY A 306 -15.91 -2.46 10.76
CA GLY A 306 -14.91 -2.53 11.83
C GLY A 306 -13.56 -3.03 11.30
N THR A 307 -12.55 -3.13 12.16
CA THR A 307 -11.24 -3.67 11.80
C THR A 307 -11.35 -5.11 11.34
N THR A 308 -10.88 -5.43 10.13
CA THR A 308 -11.00 -6.77 9.55
C THR A 308 -9.84 -7.71 9.94
N GLY A 309 -8.72 -7.13 10.38
CA GLY A 309 -7.50 -7.88 10.73
C GLY A 309 -6.60 -8.21 9.54
N THR A 310 -6.88 -7.67 8.35
CA THR A 310 -6.02 -7.78 7.17
C THR A 310 -5.94 -6.44 6.44
N ASN A 311 -4.96 -6.24 5.56
CA ASN A 311 -4.92 -5.10 4.65
C ASN A 311 -4.31 -5.55 3.33
N VAL A 312 -5.10 -5.45 2.27
CA VAL A 312 -4.69 -5.67 0.88
C VAL A 312 -5.20 -4.52 -0.01
N MET A 313 -5.10 -3.29 0.52
CA MET A 313 -5.53 -2.04 -0.12
C MET A 313 -7.06 -1.92 -0.25
N ASP A 314 -7.55 -1.25 -1.30
CA ASP A 314 -8.97 -0.97 -1.50
C ASP A 314 -9.60 -1.80 -2.63
N ILE A 315 -10.92 -1.95 -2.56
CA ILE A 315 -11.74 -2.56 -3.60
C ILE A 315 -12.89 -1.63 -3.95
N GLN A 316 -13.13 -1.43 -5.25
CA GLN A 316 -14.29 -0.75 -5.81
C GLN A 316 -15.14 -1.76 -6.58
N ILE A 317 -16.45 -1.69 -6.38
CA ILE A 317 -17.44 -2.51 -7.07
C ILE A 317 -18.48 -1.57 -7.66
N ILE A 318 -18.72 -1.69 -8.97
CA ILE A 318 -19.78 -0.96 -9.67
C ILE A 318 -20.72 -1.98 -10.29
N LEU A 319 -22.01 -1.88 -9.99
CA LEU A 319 -23.08 -2.69 -10.56
C LEU A 319 -23.90 -1.84 -11.52
N GLN A 320 -24.32 -2.46 -12.63
CA GLN A 320 -25.21 -1.89 -13.64
C GLN A 320 -26.27 -2.93 -14.05
#